data_AF-A0A2B8A036-F1
#
_entry.id   AF-A0A2B8A036-F1
#
_cell.length_a   1.000
_cell.length_b   1.000
_cell.length_c   1.000
_cell.angle_alpha   90.00
_cell.angle_beta   90.00
_cell.angle_gamma   90.00
#
_symmetry.space_group_name_H-M   'P 1'
#
loop_
_entity.id
_entity.type
_entity.pdbx_description
1 polymer ?
#
loop_
_entity_poly.entity_id
_entity_poly.type
_entity_poly.pdbx_seq_one_letter_code
_entity_poly.pdbx_strand_id
1 'polypeptide(L)'
;MLFDAGKNDWSKAVFQVMTYALLYKKAFPETQKILPALLGGEPLFSGTEAGITKGNKRIDDVTDDLPEFEERFVSLIKEIFDPQVPVAQTDDKKQCLFCDYKTICSREHVN
;
A
#
# COMPACT_ATOMS: atom_id res chain seq x y z
N MET A 1 -3.66 -6.11 -8.34
CA MET A 1 -4.41 -4.91 -7.92
C MET A 1 -3.72 -4.35 -6.68
N LEU A 2 -4.05 -3.13 -6.24
CA LEU A 2 -3.35 -2.42 -5.15
C LEU A 2 -3.28 -3.22 -3.82
N PHE A 3 -4.23 -4.12 -3.62
CA PHE A 3 -4.39 -4.95 -2.42
C PHE A 3 -3.81 -6.38 -2.58
N ASP A 4 -3.14 -6.71 -3.69
CA ASP A 4 -2.55 -8.04 -3.88
C ASP A 4 -1.18 -8.13 -3.19
N ALA A 5 -0.98 -9.19 -2.38
CA ALA A 5 0.25 -9.42 -1.62
C ALA A 5 1.53 -9.65 -2.49
N GLY A 6 1.37 -9.90 -3.80
CA GLY A 6 2.45 -10.42 -4.66
C GLY A 6 3.10 -9.42 -5.65
N LYS A 7 2.98 -8.09 -5.48
CA LYS A 7 3.49 -7.13 -6.49
C LYS A 7 4.45 -6.04 -5.98
N ASN A 8 5.09 -5.42 -6.97
CA ASN A 8 6.26 -4.53 -6.93
C ASN A 8 6.16 -3.34 -5.95
N ASP A 9 7.32 -2.75 -5.63
CA ASP A 9 7.46 -1.70 -4.61
C ASP A 9 6.62 -0.44 -4.89
N TRP A 10 6.29 -0.18 -6.16
CA TRP A 10 5.37 0.89 -6.55
C TRP A 10 3.98 0.71 -5.93
N SER A 11 3.42 -0.49 -5.99
CA SER A 11 2.08 -0.75 -5.44
C SER A 11 2.06 -0.57 -3.93
N LYS A 12 3.13 -0.97 -3.24
CA LYS A 12 3.29 -0.77 -1.79
C LYS A 12 3.33 0.72 -1.44
N ALA A 13 4.10 1.50 -2.19
CA ALA A 13 4.23 2.94 -1.97
C ALA A 13 2.91 3.68 -2.24
N VAL A 14 2.20 3.33 -3.31
CA VAL A 14 0.86 3.87 -3.59
C VAL A 14 -0.13 3.50 -2.49
N PHE A 15 -0.11 2.26 -2.00
CA PHE A 15 -0.99 1.82 -0.90
C PHE A 15 -0.77 2.69 0.33
N GLN A 16 0.49 2.93 0.72
CA GLN A 16 0.83 3.80 1.86
C GLN A 16 0.28 5.21 1.68
N VAL A 17 0.51 5.85 0.53
CA VAL A 17 0.03 7.21 0.28
C VAL A 17 -1.50 7.29 0.29
N MET A 18 -2.19 6.29 -0.26
CA MET A 18 -3.65 6.20 -0.20
C MET A 18 -4.15 6.04 1.25
N THR A 19 -3.46 5.24 2.09
CA THR A 19 -3.77 5.14 3.52
C THR A 19 -3.60 6.49 4.21
N TYR A 20 -2.52 7.23 3.95
CA TYR A 20 -2.35 8.58 4.51
C TYR A 20 -3.42 9.56 4.04
N ALA A 21 -3.78 9.53 2.76
CA ALA A 21 -4.86 10.35 2.21
C ALA A 21 -6.21 10.05 2.90
N LEU A 22 -6.53 8.77 3.14
CA LEU A 22 -7.72 8.37 3.88
C LEU A 22 -7.69 8.91 5.32
N LEU A 23 -6.60 8.70 6.06
CA LEU A 23 -6.45 9.19 7.43
C LEU A 23 -6.56 10.71 7.51
N TYR A 24 -5.95 11.42 6.55
CA TYR A 24 -6.04 12.87 6.46
C TYR A 24 -7.47 13.34 6.22
N LYS A 25 -8.19 12.73 5.26
CA LYS A 25 -9.61 13.06 5.00
C LYS A 25 -10.50 12.83 6.22
N LYS A 26 -10.22 11.79 7.02
CA LYS A 26 -10.94 11.51 8.26
C LYS A 26 -10.66 12.54 9.35
N ALA A 27 -9.41 13.02 9.44
CA ALA A 27 -9.01 14.05 10.39
C ALA A 27 -9.51 15.46 10.01
N PHE A 28 -9.64 15.73 8.70
CA PHE A 28 -10.05 17.03 8.14
C PHE A 28 -11.19 16.85 7.11
N PRO A 29 -12.44 16.57 7.56
CA PRO A 29 -13.56 16.23 6.67
C PRO A 29 -13.91 17.32 5.64
N GLU A 30 -13.64 18.58 5.96
CA GLU A 30 -13.83 19.75 5.09
C GLU A 30 -12.89 19.80 3.89
N THR A 31 -11.81 19.00 3.89
CA THR A 31 -10.84 18.96 2.80
C THR A 31 -11.53 18.57 1.50
N GLN A 32 -11.55 19.45 0.51
CA GLN A 32 -12.26 19.21 -0.76
C GLN A 32 -11.47 18.33 -1.74
N LYS A 33 -10.13 18.47 -1.74
CA LYS A 33 -9.24 17.83 -2.69
C LYS A 33 -7.98 17.35 -1.99
N ILE A 34 -7.55 16.13 -2.31
CA ILE A 34 -6.32 15.55 -1.76
C ILE A 34 -5.43 15.11 -2.92
N LEU A 35 -4.28 15.76 -3.06
CA LEU A 35 -3.24 15.39 -4.01
C LEU A 35 -2.33 14.32 -3.38
N PRO A 36 -2.36 13.06 -3.85
CA PRO A 36 -1.39 12.05 -3.43
C PRO A 36 -0.04 12.25 -4.12
N ALA A 37 1.06 12.21 -3.37
CA ALA A 37 2.39 12.30 -3.96
C ALA A 37 3.40 11.39 -3.25
N LEU A 38 4.23 10.72 -4.06
CA LEU A 38 5.45 10.05 -3.62
C LEU A 38 6.64 10.92 -4.01
N LEU A 39 7.44 11.30 -3.02
CA LEU A 39 8.70 12.03 -3.23
C LEU A 39 9.85 11.01 -3.26
N GLY A 40 10.50 10.88 -4.41
CA GLY A 40 11.77 10.15 -4.50
C GLY A 40 12.91 10.96 -3.87
N GLY A 41 13.99 10.29 -3.45
CA GLY A 41 15.16 10.95 -2.86
C GLY A 41 16.00 11.77 -3.85
N GLU A 42 16.06 11.36 -5.12
CA GLU A 42 16.82 12.07 -6.17
C GLU A 42 16.07 13.27 -6.80
N PRO A 43 14.74 13.24 -7.03
CA PRO A 43 14.03 14.33 -7.71
C PRO A 43 13.78 15.60 -6.90
N LEU A 44 14.07 15.61 -5.59
CA LEU A 44 13.86 16.79 -4.74
C LEU A 44 14.63 18.03 -5.24
N PHE A 45 15.65 17.83 -6.09
CA PHE A 45 16.48 18.89 -6.66
C PHE A 45 16.29 19.12 -8.17
N SER A 46 15.48 18.30 -8.86
CA SER A 46 15.33 18.36 -10.33
C SER A 46 14.04 19.04 -10.81
N GLY A 47 13.20 19.53 -9.89
CA GLY A 47 11.94 20.20 -10.24
C GLY A 47 10.86 19.26 -10.81
N THR A 48 11.05 17.95 -10.68
CA THR A 48 10.07 16.96 -11.14
C THR A 48 8.90 16.96 -10.17
N GLU A 49 7.68 17.17 -10.70
CA GLU A 49 6.49 17.20 -9.86
C GLU A 49 6.20 15.81 -9.28
N ALA A 50 6.13 15.74 -7.95
CA ALA A 50 5.80 14.52 -7.23
C ALA A 50 4.33 14.16 -7.42
N GLY A 51 4.05 12.86 -7.57
CA GLY A 51 2.70 12.38 -7.81
C GLY A 51 2.65 10.86 -7.92
N ILE A 52 1.44 10.32 -7.93
CA ILE A 52 1.19 8.93 -8.29
C ILE A 52 0.43 8.86 -9.61
N THR A 53 0.51 7.71 -10.29
CA THR A 53 -0.11 7.47 -11.59
C THR A 53 -1.03 6.25 -11.55
N LYS A 54 -2.14 6.33 -12.30
CA LYS A 54 -3.03 5.21 -12.62
C LYS A 54 -2.93 4.96 -14.12
N GLY A 55 -2.15 3.94 -14.50
CA GLY A 55 -1.71 3.77 -15.90
C GLY A 55 -0.77 4.92 -16.32
N ASN A 56 -1.09 5.61 -17.41
CA ASN A 56 -0.29 6.76 -17.89
C ASN A 56 -0.85 8.11 -17.42
N LYS A 57 -1.86 8.12 -16.55
CA LYS A 57 -2.49 9.35 -16.07
C LYS A 57 -2.06 9.64 -14.63
N ARG A 58 -1.57 10.85 -14.39
CA ARG A 58 -1.34 11.38 -13.05
C ARG A 58 -2.65 11.55 -12.30
N ILE A 59 -2.64 11.24 -11.02
CA ILE A 59 -3.77 11.45 -10.12
C ILE A 59 -3.53 12.73 -9.33
N ASP A 60 -4.34 13.75 -9.58
CA ASP A 60 -4.24 15.03 -8.88
C ASP A 60 -5.24 15.17 -7.71
N ASP A 61 -6.22 14.28 -7.65
CA ASP A 61 -7.22 14.19 -6.59
C ASP A 61 -7.62 12.73 -6.38
N VAL A 62 -7.56 12.25 -5.14
CA VAL A 62 -8.02 10.89 -4.77
C VAL A 62 -9.31 10.89 -3.97
N THR A 63 -9.90 12.06 -3.70
CA THR A 63 -11.03 12.18 -2.77
C THR A 63 -12.20 11.26 -3.15
N ASP A 64 -12.47 11.10 -4.45
CA ASP A 64 -13.51 10.22 -4.97
C ASP A 64 -13.13 8.72 -4.94
N ASP A 65 -11.83 8.39 -4.94
CA ASP A 65 -11.35 7.00 -4.81
C ASP A 65 -11.33 6.53 -3.34
N LEU A 66 -11.33 7.45 -2.36
CA LEU A 66 -11.20 7.12 -0.94
C LEU A 66 -12.31 6.22 -0.36
N PRO A 67 -13.60 6.36 -0.73
CA PRO A 67 -14.64 5.47 -0.21
C PRO A 67 -14.42 4.00 -0.61
N GLU A 68 -14.10 3.73 -1.89
CA GLU A 68 -13.80 2.37 -2.35
C GLU A 68 -12.52 1.84 -1.70
N PHE A 69 -11.49 2.70 -1.59
CA PHE A 69 -10.25 2.34 -0.92
C PHE A 69 -10.50 1.97 0.55
N GLU A 70 -11.30 2.75 1.28
CA GLU A 70 -11.64 2.49 2.68
C GLU A 70 -12.38 1.16 2.85
N GLU A 71 -13.36 0.87 2.00
CA GLU A 71 -14.10 -0.40 2.05
C GLU A 71 -13.16 -1.60 1.94
N ARG A 72 -12.28 -1.58 0.93
CA ARG A 72 -11.28 -2.65 0.71
C ARG A 72 -10.24 -2.70 1.82
N PHE A 73 -9.80 -1.54 2.32
CA PHE A 73 -8.85 -1.45 3.42
C PHE A 73 -9.41 -2.06 4.71
N VAL A 74 -10.64 -1.70 5.08
CA VAL A 74 -11.32 -2.28 6.25
C VAL A 74 -11.53 -3.78 6.08
N SER A 75 -11.88 -4.24 4.87
CA SER A 75 -11.99 -5.67 4.58
C SER A 75 -10.67 -6.41 4.81
N LEU A 76 -9.56 -5.87 4.32
CA LEU A 76 -8.23 -6.46 4.51
C LEU A 76 -7.84 -6.51 6.00
N ILE A 77 -8.11 -5.44 6.75
CA ILE A 77 -7.84 -5.41 8.19
C ILE A 77 -8.69 -6.47 8.92
N LYS A 78 -9.96 -6.63 8.56
CA LYS A 78 -10.82 -7.67 9.13
C LYS A 78 -10.27 -9.07 8.87
N GLU A 79 -9.81 -9.33 7.65
CA GLU A 79 -9.18 -10.61 7.29
C GLU A 79 -7.92 -10.87 8.14
N ILE A 80 -7.04 -9.87 8.30
CA ILE A 80 -5.81 -9.99 9.11
C ILE A 80 -6.11 -10.37 10.57
N PHE A 81 -7.23 -9.90 11.12
CA PHE A 81 -7.64 -10.18 12.49
C PHE A 81 -8.61 -11.37 12.63
N ASP A 82 -9.01 -12.01 11.54
CA ASP A 82 -9.92 -13.14 11.58
C ASP A 82 -9.16 -14.42 12.00
N PRO A 83 -9.42 -14.98 13.19
CA PRO A 83 -8.73 -16.19 13.65
C PRO A 83 -9.07 -17.44 12.84
N GLN A 84 -10.12 -17.39 12.00
CA GLN A 84 -10.47 -18.48 11.08
C GLN A 84 -9.64 -18.43 9.79
N VAL A 85 -9.00 -17.30 9.48
CA VAL A 85 -8.14 -17.15 8.32
C VAL A 85 -6.69 -17.39 8.75
N PRO A 86 -6.07 -18.53 8.37
CA PRO A 86 -4.69 -18.80 8.73
C PRO A 86 -3.75 -17.83 8.01
N VAL A 87 -2.68 -17.43 8.69
CA VAL A 87 -1.60 -16.66 8.05
C VAL A 87 -0.95 -17.55 6.99
N ALA A 88 -1.08 -17.14 5.73
CA ALA A 88 -0.48 -17.85 4.60
C ALA A 88 0.98 -17.42 4.36
N GLN A 89 1.82 -18.36 3.95
CA GLN A 89 3.19 -18.08 3.53
C GLN A 89 3.19 -17.57 2.09
N THR A 90 4.02 -16.57 1.79
CA THR A 90 4.20 -16.07 0.41
C THR A 90 4.89 -17.11 -0.47
N ASP A 91 4.44 -17.28 -1.72
CA ASP A 91 5.12 -18.13 -2.69
C ASP A 91 6.45 -17.51 -3.17
N ASP A 92 6.63 -16.19 -3.03
CA ASP A 92 7.85 -15.50 -3.42
C ASP A 92 8.98 -15.72 -2.40
N LYS A 93 9.84 -16.70 -2.70
CA LYS A 93 11.01 -17.03 -1.87
C LYS A 93 12.00 -15.87 -1.72
N LYS A 94 12.03 -14.88 -2.63
CA LYS A 94 12.92 -13.72 -2.51
C LYS A 94 12.53 -12.84 -1.33
N GLN A 95 11.23 -12.69 -1.08
CA GLN A 95 10.74 -11.95 0.09
C GLN A 95 11.17 -12.62 1.40
N CYS A 96 11.32 -13.95 1.43
CA CYS A 96 11.77 -14.68 2.61
C CYS A 96 13.23 -14.43 3.00
N LEU A 97 14.09 -13.99 2.06
CA LEU A 97 15.51 -13.71 2.34
C LEU A 97 15.67 -12.61 3.41
N PHE A 98 14.79 -11.62 3.36
CA PHE A 98 14.79 -10.44 4.22
C PHE A 98 13.62 -10.41 5.20
N CYS A 99 12.90 -11.52 5.38
CA CYS A 99 11.75 -11.59 6.26
C CYS A 99 12.19 -11.77 7.72
N ASP A 100 11.85 -10.83 8.59
CA ASP A 100 12.15 -10.89 10.03
C ASP A 100 11.44 -12.06 10.74
N TYR A 101 10.30 -12.50 10.20
CA TYR A 101 9.50 -13.58 10.77
C TYR A 101 9.93 -14.98 10.30
N LYS A 102 11.02 -15.11 9.51
CA LYS A 102 11.43 -16.40 8.92
C LYS A 102 11.67 -17.50 9.96
N THR A 103 12.09 -17.17 11.18
CA THR A 103 12.38 -18.12 12.26
C THR A 103 11.13 -18.74 12.88
N ILE A 104 9.98 -18.06 12.81
CA ILE A 104 8.68 -18.54 13.32
C ILE A 104 7.71 -18.91 12.20
N CYS A 105 8.05 -18.59 10.95
CA CYS A 105 7.22 -18.83 9.78
C CYS A 105 7.02 -20.33 9.50
N SER A 106 7.88 -21.21 10.02
CA SER A 106 7.81 -22.67 9.84
C SER A 106 7.81 -23.12 8.37
N ARG A 107 8.38 -22.32 7.47
CA ARG A 107 8.61 -22.71 6.07
C ARG A 107 9.79 -23.64 6.04
N GLU A 108 9.67 -24.80 5.39
CA GLU A 108 10.77 -25.76 5.28
C GLU A 108 12.03 -25.05 4.76
N HIS A 109 13.03 -24.91 5.63
CA HIS A 109 14.37 -24.52 5.24
C HIS A 109 14.98 -25.74 4.58
N VAL A 110 14.82 -25.85 3.26
CA VAL A 110 15.67 -26.76 2.49
C VAL A 110 17.10 -26.27 2.68
N ASN A 111 17.87 -27.02 3.47
CA ASN A 111 19.31 -26.84 3.64
C ASN A 111 20.02 -26.94 2.29
#